data_AF-A0A8S9BDB3-F1
#
_entry.id   AF-A0A8S9BDB3-F1
#
_cell.length_a   1.000
_cell.length_b   1.000
_cell.length_c   1.000
_cell.angle_alpha   90.00
_cell.angle_beta   90.00
_cell.angle_gamma   90.00
#
_symmetry.space_group_name_H-M   'P 1'
#
loop_
_entity.id
_entity.type
_entity.pdbx_description
1 polymer ?
#
loop_
_entity_poly.entity_id
_entity_poly.type
_entity_poly.pdbx_seq_one_letter_code
_entity_poly.pdbx_strand_id
1 'polypeptide(L)'
;MDASFSGVDIITGIWTNHDFGTVKGATLTITTRNGGYLIAFLAILISVAGGNFWTIIRFILHQSKAAVKNTNAYYAQQQIILRHSDGPIHTARKLIQISWAWRRIMPGSFLRSLHLVTFAFIILSLFSVAAIFSSEVTKAAGSTALLASKNCGYYSVFGPTRDDITANIALHKNIAADFLSATSYAHACYGKKESLQCMLYAEQEIGYTVNMNVSCPFDESICLVKGNNSIELDTGLMDSHKDFGVNAPPDRRVSYRKVTTCSPLDITNFTVLENSTDTDPDYRFDPGDPNYRINAAVLQQYIYMGEIETESNYTYVYNTESAYGANDDTYKLA
;
A
#
# COMPACT_ATOMS: atom_id res chain seq x y z
N MET A 1 -3.13 -4.99 -14.50
CA MET A 1 -4.51 -4.84 -14.02
C MET A 1 -4.45 -3.60 -13.16
N ASP A 2 -4.73 -2.48 -13.79
CA ASP A 2 -4.42 -1.18 -13.24
C ASP A 2 -5.65 -0.75 -12.48
N ALA A 3 -5.60 -0.90 -11.15
CA ALA A 3 -6.55 -0.24 -10.27
C ALA A 3 -6.28 1.27 -10.40
N SER A 4 -6.90 1.89 -11.39
CA SER A 4 -6.81 3.32 -11.66
C SER A 4 -7.61 4.05 -10.59
N PHE A 5 -6.95 4.45 -9.50
CA PHE A 5 -7.44 5.54 -8.66
C PHE A 5 -7.45 6.81 -9.49
N SER A 6 -8.62 7.26 -9.93
CA SER A 6 -8.78 8.49 -10.70
C SER A 6 -8.13 9.65 -9.95
N GLY A 7 -7.05 10.21 -10.50
CA GLY A 7 -6.35 11.37 -9.94
C GLY A 7 -5.22 11.07 -8.95
N VAL A 8 -4.77 9.82 -8.82
CA VAL A 8 -3.62 9.42 -7.99
C VAL A 8 -2.53 8.81 -8.86
N ASP A 9 -1.31 9.37 -8.78
CA ASP A 9 -0.15 8.90 -9.52
C ASP A 9 0.80 8.13 -8.60
N ILE A 10 1.38 7.03 -9.11
CA ILE A 10 2.50 6.36 -8.44
C ILE A 10 3.76 7.20 -8.65
N ILE A 11 4.38 7.65 -7.56
CA ILE A 11 5.64 8.38 -7.64
C ILE A 11 6.76 7.40 -7.97
N THR A 12 7.47 7.69 -9.06
CA THR A 12 8.75 7.04 -9.37
C THR A 12 9.90 7.90 -8.86
N GLY A 13 10.99 7.26 -8.44
CA GLY A 13 12.15 7.92 -7.85
C GLY A 13 12.48 7.41 -6.45
N ILE A 14 13.39 8.12 -5.78
CA ILE A 14 13.87 7.79 -4.44
C ILE A 14 12.93 8.42 -3.42
N TRP A 15 12.50 7.64 -2.45
CA TRP A 15 11.71 8.08 -1.30
C TRP A 15 12.05 7.24 -0.08
N THR A 16 11.54 7.64 1.09
CA THR A 16 11.76 6.89 2.34
C THR A 16 10.45 6.28 2.78
N ASN A 17 10.39 4.95 2.87
CA ASN A 17 9.34 4.25 3.59
C ASN A 17 9.61 4.38 5.10
N HIS A 18 8.77 5.18 5.77
CA HIS A 18 8.93 5.44 7.19
C HIS A 18 8.51 4.28 8.11
N ASP A 19 7.98 3.18 7.58
CA ASP A 19 7.79 1.92 8.32
C ASP A 19 9.13 1.33 8.78
N PHE A 20 10.16 1.45 7.94
CA PHE A 20 11.48 0.86 8.18
C PHE A 20 12.52 1.89 8.66
N GLY A 21 12.09 3.13 8.91
CA GLY A 21 12.96 4.25 9.26
C GLY A 21 13.84 4.73 8.10
N THR A 22 14.71 5.70 8.37
CA THR A 22 15.46 6.42 7.32
C THR A 22 16.49 5.57 6.57
N VAL A 23 17.12 4.61 7.25
CA VAL A 23 18.22 3.83 6.66
C VAL A 23 17.69 2.63 5.88
N LYS A 24 16.85 1.79 6.51
CA LYS A 24 16.29 0.59 5.85
C LYS A 24 15.12 0.93 4.94
N GLY A 25 14.45 2.05 5.16
CA GLY A 25 13.33 2.50 4.36
C GLY A 25 13.71 3.26 3.10
N ALA A 26 15.01 3.42 2.77
CA ALA A 26 15.41 4.03 1.52
C ALA A 26 14.95 3.17 0.33
N THR A 27 13.94 3.66 -0.39
CA THR A 27 13.24 2.91 -1.43
C THR A 27 13.35 3.63 -2.77
N LEU A 28 13.59 2.87 -3.84
CA LEU A 28 13.59 3.35 -5.21
C LEU A 28 12.43 2.72 -5.97
N THR A 29 11.42 3.52 -6.31
CA THR A 29 10.31 3.08 -7.17
C THR A 29 10.65 3.35 -8.63
N ILE A 30 10.62 2.32 -9.46
CA ILE A 30 10.85 2.41 -10.90
C ILE A 30 9.82 1.56 -11.64
N THR A 31 9.61 1.86 -12.92
CA THR A 31 8.70 1.09 -13.77
C THR A 31 9.18 -0.35 -13.94
N THR A 32 8.25 -1.28 -14.15
CA THR A 32 8.56 -2.72 -14.36
C THR A 32 9.62 -2.94 -15.43
N ARG A 33 9.56 -2.15 -16.52
CA ARG A 33 10.55 -2.21 -17.61
C ARG A 33 11.95 -1.81 -17.15
N ASN A 34 12.08 -0.69 -16.44
CA ASN A 34 13.37 -0.21 -15.96
C ASN A 34 13.90 -1.08 -14.81
N GLY A 35 13.00 -1.66 -14.00
CA GLY A 35 13.33 -2.67 -12.99
C GLY A 35 13.99 -3.90 -13.61
N GLY A 36 13.46 -4.38 -14.74
CA GLY A 36 14.10 -5.46 -15.51
C GLY A 36 15.54 -5.12 -15.95
N TYR A 37 15.79 -3.90 -16.42
CA TYR A 37 17.14 -3.45 -16.78
C TYR A 37 18.07 -3.39 -15.56
N LEU A 38 17.58 -2.90 -14.42
CA LEU A 38 18.36 -2.84 -13.19
C LEU A 38 18.75 -4.24 -12.69
N ILE A 39 17.81 -5.19 -12.65
CA ILE A 39 18.07 -6.57 -12.24
C ILE A 39 19.11 -7.21 -13.16
N ALA A 40 18.95 -7.05 -14.48
CA ALA A 40 19.91 -7.58 -15.45
C ALA A 40 21.31 -6.98 -15.25
N PHE A 41 21.40 -5.66 -15.03
CA PHE A 41 22.66 -5.00 -14.72
C PHE A 41 23.30 -5.54 -13.43
N LEU A 42 22.54 -5.68 -12.34
CA LEU A 42 23.04 -6.21 -11.07
C LEU A 42 23.55 -7.65 -11.21
N ALA A 43 22.84 -8.51 -11.94
CA ALA A 43 23.26 -9.89 -12.19
C ALA A 43 24.60 -9.95 -12.95
N ILE A 44 24.78 -9.09 -13.98
CA ILE A 44 26.04 -8.98 -14.73
C ILE A 44 27.14 -8.45 -13.81
N LEU A 45 26.88 -7.39 -13.04
CA LEU A 45 27.85 -6.80 -12.13
C LEU A 45 28.35 -7.80 -11.09
N ILE A 46 27.46 -8.57 -10.47
CA ILE A 46 27.80 -9.62 -9.50
C ILE A 46 28.63 -10.72 -10.18
N SER A 47 28.29 -11.11 -11.42
CA SER A 47 29.04 -12.10 -12.18
C SER A 47 30.47 -11.65 -12.49
N VAL A 48 30.64 -10.40 -12.92
CA VAL A 48 31.97 -9.78 -13.17
C VAL A 48 32.77 -9.68 -11.87
N ALA A 49 32.13 -9.23 -10.78
CA ALA A 49 32.75 -9.17 -9.46
C ALA A 49 33.22 -10.57 -8.99
N GLY A 50 32.42 -11.61 -9.22
CA GLY A 50 32.78 -13.00 -8.92
C GLY A 50 33.99 -13.50 -9.71
N GLY A 51 34.09 -13.14 -11.00
CA GLY A 51 35.25 -13.46 -11.83
C GLY A 51 36.54 -12.77 -11.35
N ASN A 52 36.43 -11.49 -10.98
CA ASN A 52 37.56 -10.73 -10.42
C ASN A 52 37.96 -11.26 -9.04
N PHE A 53 36.99 -11.59 -8.19
CA PHE A 53 37.22 -12.21 -6.88
C PHE A 53 37.96 -13.53 -7.02
N TRP A 54 37.52 -14.39 -7.96
CA TRP A 54 38.23 -15.63 -8.28
C TRP A 54 39.67 -15.36 -8.73
N THR A 55 39.91 -14.29 -9.49
CA THR A 55 41.26 -13.91 -9.94
C THR A 55 42.18 -13.53 -8.78
N ILE A 56 41.67 -12.84 -7.77
CA ILE A 56 42.43 -12.52 -6.55
C ILE A 56 42.72 -13.79 -5.76
N ILE A 57 41.69 -14.62 -5.55
CA ILE A 57 41.79 -15.87 -4.80
C ILE A 57 42.79 -16.84 -5.44
N ARG A 58 42.70 -17.08 -6.76
CA ARG A 58 43.60 -18.02 -7.45
C ARG A 58 45.05 -17.54 -7.36
N PHE A 59 45.28 -16.23 -7.38
CA PHE A 59 46.59 -15.64 -7.18
C PHE A 59 47.12 -15.93 -5.77
N ILE A 60 46.32 -15.70 -4.72
CA ILE A 60 46.70 -16.01 -3.33
C ILE A 60 47.01 -17.52 -3.17
N LEU A 61 46.16 -18.39 -3.73
CA LEU A 61 46.36 -19.85 -3.71
C LEU A 61 47.62 -20.27 -4.48
N HIS A 62 47.91 -19.63 -5.61
CA HIS A 62 49.14 -19.84 -6.36
C HIS A 62 50.36 -19.42 -5.53
N GLN A 63 50.37 -18.20 -4.98
CA GLN A 63 51.49 -17.66 -4.21
C GLN A 63 51.79 -18.49 -2.96
N SER A 64 50.76 -18.88 -2.21
CA SER A 64 50.92 -19.74 -1.02
C SER A 64 51.53 -21.10 -1.34
N LYS A 65 51.16 -21.70 -2.48
CA LYS A 65 51.75 -22.97 -2.93
C LYS A 65 53.14 -22.79 -3.53
N ALA A 66 53.41 -21.67 -4.20
CA ALA A 66 54.72 -21.38 -4.78
C ALA A 66 55.80 -21.15 -3.70
N ALA A 67 55.40 -20.66 -2.52
CA ALA A 67 56.30 -20.50 -1.37
C ALA A 67 56.87 -21.84 -0.86
N VAL A 68 56.15 -22.95 -1.05
CA VAL A 68 56.60 -24.29 -0.66
C VAL A 68 57.38 -24.90 -1.83
N LYS A 69 58.70 -25.05 -1.67
CA LYS A 69 59.57 -25.64 -2.69
C LYS A 69 59.30 -27.15 -2.81
N ASN A 70 58.38 -27.53 -3.70
CA ASN A 70 58.01 -28.91 -3.96
C ASN A 70 58.46 -29.32 -5.37
N THR A 71 59.29 -30.35 -5.47
CA THR A 71 59.83 -30.88 -6.74
C THR A 71 58.89 -31.82 -7.47
N ASN A 72 57.72 -32.14 -6.89
CA ASN A 72 56.81 -33.11 -7.47
C ASN A 72 55.96 -32.51 -8.60
N ALA A 73 56.03 -33.16 -9.78
CA ALA A 73 55.35 -32.76 -11.01
C ALA A 73 53.83 -32.57 -10.86
N TYR A 74 53.17 -33.31 -9.96
CA TYR A 74 51.75 -33.14 -9.66
C TYR A 74 51.43 -31.75 -9.10
N TYR A 75 52.25 -31.25 -8.17
CA TYR A 75 52.05 -29.92 -7.58
C TYR A 75 52.45 -28.80 -8.53
N ALA A 76 53.46 -29.02 -9.37
CA ALA A 76 53.80 -28.10 -10.47
C ALA A 76 52.63 -27.95 -11.45
N GLN A 77 51.94 -29.05 -11.81
CA GLN A 77 50.74 -29.01 -12.66
C GLN A 77 49.59 -28.24 -11.99
N GLN A 78 49.38 -28.41 -10.67
CA GLN A 78 48.38 -27.62 -9.93
C GLN A 78 48.70 -26.11 -9.97
N GLN A 79 49.96 -25.73 -9.79
CA GLN A 79 50.38 -24.33 -9.86
C GLN A 79 50.16 -23.73 -11.25
N ILE A 80 50.50 -24.47 -12.32
CA ILE A 80 50.25 -24.04 -13.70
C ILE A 80 48.75 -23.80 -13.92
N ILE A 81 47.90 -24.70 -13.43
CA ILE A 81 46.45 -24.54 -13.52
C ILE A 81 45.98 -23.28 -12.78
N LEU A 82 46.42 -23.04 -11.54
CA LEU A 82 46.02 -21.84 -10.78
C LEU A 82 46.50 -20.53 -11.42
N ARG A 83 47.67 -20.56 -12.08
CA ARG A 83 48.24 -19.40 -12.78
C ARG A 83 47.49 -19.08 -14.07
N HIS A 84 47.09 -20.09 -14.83
CA HIS A 84 46.55 -19.94 -16.19
C HIS A 84 45.01 -20.11 -16.28
N SER A 85 44.32 -20.47 -15.21
CA SER A 85 42.88 -20.70 -15.30
C SER A 85 42.08 -19.41 -15.51
N ASP A 86 41.18 -19.42 -16.49
CA ASP A 86 40.28 -18.29 -16.79
C ASP A 86 39.06 -18.20 -15.84
N GLY A 87 38.78 -19.25 -15.06
CA GLY A 87 37.63 -19.25 -14.14
C GLY A 87 37.53 -20.47 -13.21
N PRO A 88 36.62 -20.44 -12.22
CA PRO A 88 36.50 -21.48 -11.19
C PRO A 88 36.11 -22.85 -11.77
N ILE A 89 35.15 -22.89 -12.70
CA ILE A 89 34.72 -24.13 -13.39
C ILE A 89 35.87 -24.75 -14.17
N HIS A 90 36.61 -23.92 -14.92
CA HIS A 90 37.76 -24.39 -15.70
C HIS A 90 38.84 -24.98 -14.79
N THR A 91 39.14 -24.29 -13.67
CA THR A 91 40.10 -24.75 -12.67
C THR A 91 39.67 -26.08 -12.06
N ALA A 92 38.42 -26.19 -11.59
CA ALA A 92 37.89 -27.40 -10.98
C ALA A 92 37.97 -28.59 -11.95
N ARG A 93 37.54 -28.41 -13.21
CA ARG A 93 37.62 -29.44 -14.24
C ARG A 93 39.06 -29.91 -14.47
N LYS A 94 40.01 -28.98 -14.59
CA LYS A 94 41.43 -29.33 -14.80
C LYS A 94 42.03 -30.03 -13.57
N LEU A 95 41.73 -29.58 -12.36
CA LEU A 95 42.17 -30.21 -11.11
C LEU A 95 41.62 -31.64 -10.96
N ILE A 96 40.37 -31.86 -11.34
CA ILE A 96 39.76 -33.21 -11.38
C ILE A 96 40.46 -34.08 -12.43
N GLN A 97 40.71 -33.56 -13.64
CA GLN A 97 41.39 -34.29 -14.71
C GLN A 97 42.81 -34.72 -14.32
N ILE A 98 43.63 -33.82 -13.74
CA ILE A 98 44.96 -34.20 -13.28
C ILE A 98 44.88 -35.19 -12.11
N SER A 99 43.93 -35.02 -11.20
CA SER A 99 43.78 -35.93 -10.05
C SER A 99 43.41 -37.35 -10.50
N TRP A 100 42.56 -37.44 -11.53
CA TRP A 100 42.18 -38.70 -12.17
C TRP A 100 43.35 -39.36 -12.90
N ALA A 101 44.15 -38.59 -13.64
CA ALA A 101 45.32 -39.08 -14.36
C ALA A 101 46.39 -39.65 -13.39
N TRP A 102 46.62 -38.98 -12.27
CA TRP A 102 47.61 -39.38 -11.27
C TRP A 102 47.09 -40.39 -10.24
N ARG A 103 45.83 -40.88 -10.35
CA ARG A 103 45.19 -41.72 -9.31
C ARG A 103 45.92 -43.03 -9.00
N ARG A 104 46.63 -43.58 -9.98
CA ARG A 104 47.40 -44.84 -9.84
C ARG A 104 48.85 -44.62 -9.40
N ILE A 105 49.36 -43.39 -9.53
CA ILE A 105 50.77 -43.05 -9.27
C ILE A 105 50.90 -42.37 -7.90
N MET A 106 49.94 -41.54 -7.52
CA MET A 106 49.94 -40.80 -6.26
C MET A 106 48.71 -41.19 -5.43
N PRO A 107 48.85 -42.10 -4.43
CA PRO A 107 47.74 -42.47 -3.57
C PRO A 107 47.22 -41.24 -2.81
N GLY A 108 45.90 -41.03 -2.81
CA GLY A 108 45.28 -39.84 -2.23
C GLY A 108 45.34 -38.57 -3.11
N SER A 109 45.72 -38.67 -4.38
CA SER A 109 45.73 -37.55 -5.34
C SER A 109 44.40 -36.76 -5.36
N PHE A 110 43.25 -37.46 -5.34
CA PHE A 110 41.94 -36.81 -5.28
C PHE A 110 41.71 -35.99 -4.02
N LEU A 111 42.00 -36.56 -2.85
CA LEU A 111 41.80 -35.88 -1.56
C LEU A 111 42.70 -34.64 -1.45
N ARG A 112 43.89 -34.70 -2.05
CA ARG A 112 44.84 -33.58 -2.09
C ARG A 112 44.41 -32.44 -3.02
N SER A 113 43.64 -32.69 -4.08
CA SER A 113 43.03 -31.59 -4.89
C SER A 113 41.67 -31.14 -4.38
N LEU A 114 41.04 -31.92 -3.49
CA LEU A 114 39.66 -31.68 -3.05
C LEU A 114 39.48 -30.29 -2.45
N HIS A 115 40.42 -29.80 -1.64
CA HIS A 115 40.35 -28.45 -1.05
C HIS A 115 40.30 -27.33 -2.11
N LEU A 116 41.04 -27.45 -3.22
CA LEU A 116 41.02 -26.44 -4.28
C LEU A 116 39.75 -26.54 -5.13
N VAL A 117 39.31 -27.76 -5.42
CA VAL A 117 38.07 -28.01 -6.16
C VAL A 117 36.86 -27.51 -5.37
N THR A 118 36.80 -27.80 -4.07
CA THR A 118 35.75 -27.30 -3.18
C THR A 118 35.77 -25.77 -3.09
N PHE A 119 36.94 -25.14 -2.97
CA PHE A 119 37.03 -23.67 -2.97
C PHE A 119 36.50 -23.04 -4.26
N ALA A 120 36.84 -23.63 -5.42
CA ALA A 120 36.33 -23.18 -6.72
C ALA A 120 34.81 -23.30 -6.82
N PHE A 121 34.23 -24.41 -6.36
CA PHE A 121 32.79 -24.60 -6.35
C PHE A 121 32.08 -23.70 -5.34
N ILE A 122 32.63 -23.49 -4.14
CA ILE A 122 32.05 -22.59 -3.13
C ILE A 122 31.94 -21.17 -3.69
N ILE A 123 33.01 -20.65 -4.30
CA ILE A 123 33.01 -19.30 -4.88
C ILE A 123 32.03 -19.23 -6.05
N LEU A 124 32.04 -20.21 -6.95
CA LEU A 124 31.09 -20.27 -8.04
C LEU A 124 29.65 -20.24 -7.52
N SER A 125 29.31 -21.15 -6.60
CA SER A 125 27.97 -21.24 -6.01
C SER A 125 27.58 -19.94 -5.32
N LEU A 126 28.46 -19.34 -4.52
CA LEU A 126 28.18 -18.10 -3.81
C LEU A 126 27.80 -16.96 -4.78
N PHE A 127 28.61 -16.74 -5.81
CA PHE A 127 28.35 -15.67 -6.77
C PHE A 127 27.20 -15.98 -7.74
N SER A 128 27.00 -17.25 -8.12
CA SER A 128 25.84 -17.66 -8.92
C SER A 128 24.54 -17.49 -8.14
N VAL A 129 24.50 -17.90 -6.87
CA VAL A 129 23.35 -17.68 -5.98
C VAL A 129 23.13 -16.18 -5.81
N ALA A 130 24.15 -15.39 -5.48
CA ALA A 130 24.02 -13.95 -5.35
C ALA A 130 23.47 -13.28 -6.63
N ALA A 131 23.91 -13.71 -7.82
CA ALA A 131 23.42 -13.18 -9.08
C ALA A 131 21.94 -13.51 -9.32
N ILE A 132 21.49 -14.72 -8.98
CA ILE A 132 20.07 -15.11 -9.08
C ILE A 132 19.22 -14.33 -8.08
N PHE A 133 19.69 -14.24 -6.83
CA PHE A 133 19.03 -13.52 -5.75
C PHE A 133 19.11 -11.99 -5.91
N SER A 134 19.78 -11.46 -6.93
CA SER A 134 19.77 -10.02 -7.23
C SER A 134 18.35 -9.51 -7.53
N SER A 135 17.47 -10.38 -8.03
CA SER A 135 16.04 -10.08 -8.22
C SER A 135 15.29 -9.84 -6.90
N GLU A 136 15.71 -10.45 -5.79
CA GLU A 136 15.08 -10.24 -4.47
C GLU A 136 15.22 -8.80 -3.98
N VAL A 137 16.28 -8.08 -4.41
CA VAL A 137 16.47 -6.65 -4.12
C VAL A 137 15.28 -5.82 -4.60
N THR A 138 14.54 -6.30 -5.61
CA THR A 138 13.35 -5.61 -6.13
C THR A 138 12.04 -6.07 -5.48
N LYS A 139 12.01 -7.21 -4.76
CA LYS A 139 10.78 -7.73 -4.15
C LYS A 139 10.36 -7.00 -2.88
N ALA A 140 11.31 -6.52 -2.07
CA ALA A 140 11.00 -5.75 -0.86
C ALA A 140 10.23 -4.45 -1.13
N ALA A 141 10.27 -3.94 -2.37
CA ALA A 141 9.53 -2.77 -2.83
C ALA A 141 8.23 -3.11 -3.58
N GLY A 142 7.88 -4.39 -3.75
CA GLY A 142 6.79 -4.83 -4.62
C GLY A 142 5.39 -4.76 -4.03
N SER A 143 5.25 -4.63 -2.71
CA SER A 143 3.94 -4.62 -2.03
C SER A 143 3.40 -3.23 -1.73
N THR A 144 4.25 -2.19 -1.76
CA THR A 144 3.88 -0.83 -1.38
C THR A 144 4.55 0.17 -2.31
N ALA A 145 3.76 1.11 -2.84
CA ALA A 145 4.25 2.21 -3.66
C ALA A 145 3.82 3.54 -3.04
N LEU A 146 4.66 4.56 -3.18
CA LEU A 146 4.30 5.91 -2.75
C LEU A 146 3.32 6.50 -3.76
N LEU A 147 2.14 6.85 -3.27
CA LEU A 147 1.11 7.53 -4.03
C LEU A 147 1.17 9.03 -3.76
N ALA A 148 1.00 9.83 -4.81
CA ALA A 148 0.69 11.24 -4.66
C ALA A 148 -0.42 11.65 -5.61
N SER A 149 -1.36 12.44 -5.09
CA SER A 149 -2.31 13.16 -5.92
C SER A 149 -1.79 14.56 -6.19
N LYS A 150 -1.95 15.03 -7.43
CA LYS A 150 -1.70 16.43 -7.79
C LYS A 150 -2.76 17.37 -7.21
N ASN A 151 -3.93 16.84 -6.86
CA ASN A 151 -5.08 17.59 -6.37
C ASN A 151 -5.40 17.20 -4.92
N CYS A 152 -4.39 17.09 -4.07
CA CYS A 152 -4.63 16.88 -2.63
C CYS A 152 -5.06 18.19 -1.96
N GLY A 153 -6.10 18.12 -1.13
CA GLY A 153 -6.63 19.28 -0.44
C GLY A 153 -8.08 19.06 -0.04
N TYR A 154 -8.66 20.05 0.62
CA TYR A 154 -10.09 20.11 0.83
C TYR A 154 -10.75 20.82 -0.35
N TYR A 155 -11.95 20.39 -0.70
CA TYR A 155 -12.81 21.16 -1.60
C TYR A 155 -13.18 22.46 -0.89
N SER A 156 -12.63 23.59 -1.36
CA SER A 156 -13.04 24.90 -0.86
C SER A 156 -14.34 25.31 -1.54
N VAL A 157 -15.41 25.40 -0.77
CA VAL A 157 -16.68 26.04 -1.16
C VAL A 157 -16.60 27.57 -1.07
N PHE A 158 -15.50 28.11 -0.55
CA PHE A 158 -15.24 29.55 -0.47
C PHE A 158 -14.30 29.96 -1.62
N GLY A 159 -14.87 30.16 -2.80
CA GLY A 159 -14.22 30.92 -3.87
C GLY A 159 -14.25 32.43 -3.58
N PRO A 160 -13.52 33.27 -4.33
CA PRO A 160 -13.53 34.73 -4.18
C PRO A 160 -14.92 35.35 -4.41
N THR A 161 -15.83 34.62 -5.05
CA THR A 161 -17.25 34.94 -5.19
C THR A 161 -18.06 33.93 -4.38
N ARG A 162 -18.90 34.42 -3.45
CA ARG A 162 -19.73 33.60 -2.54
C ARG A 162 -20.74 32.66 -3.24
N ASP A 163 -20.95 32.83 -4.55
CA ASP A 163 -22.02 32.17 -5.32
C ASP A 163 -21.52 31.22 -6.42
N ASP A 164 -20.44 30.45 -6.20
CA ASP A 164 -20.11 29.37 -7.15
C ASP A 164 -20.98 28.14 -6.87
N ILE A 165 -22.22 28.19 -7.37
CA ILE A 165 -23.19 27.09 -7.34
C ILE A 165 -22.55 25.79 -7.87
N THR A 166 -21.66 25.89 -8.86
CA THR A 166 -20.95 24.77 -9.44
C THR A 166 -20.02 24.08 -8.43
N ALA A 167 -19.31 24.85 -7.61
CA ALA A 167 -18.41 24.33 -6.59
C ALA A 167 -19.18 23.60 -5.48
N ASN A 168 -20.33 24.15 -5.06
CA ASN A 168 -21.24 23.50 -4.12
C ASN A 168 -21.80 22.18 -4.67
N ILE A 169 -22.28 22.18 -5.92
CA ILE A 169 -22.78 20.95 -6.57
C ILE A 169 -21.67 19.91 -6.69
N ALA A 170 -20.45 20.31 -7.06
CA ALA A 170 -19.31 19.41 -7.15
C ALA A 170 -18.95 18.80 -5.79
N LEU A 171 -18.94 19.61 -4.72
CA LEU A 171 -18.70 19.12 -3.36
C LEU A 171 -19.72 18.06 -2.94
N HIS A 172 -21.01 18.33 -3.10
CA HIS A 172 -22.07 17.37 -2.72
C HIS A 172 -21.97 16.07 -3.53
N LYS A 173 -21.68 16.16 -4.84
CA LYS A 173 -21.43 15.00 -5.70
C LYS A 173 -20.25 14.16 -5.20
N ASN A 174 -19.14 14.80 -4.83
CA ASN A 174 -17.96 14.10 -4.32
C ASN A 174 -18.23 13.45 -2.96
N ILE A 175 -18.87 14.16 -2.02
CA ILE A 175 -19.25 13.58 -0.71
C ILE A 175 -20.14 12.35 -0.90
N ALA A 176 -21.14 12.43 -1.79
CA ALA A 176 -22.02 11.30 -2.07
C ALA A 176 -21.26 10.11 -2.69
N ALA A 177 -20.36 10.37 -3.65
CA ALA A 177 -19.53 9.35 -4.26
C ALA A 177 -18.58 8.68 -3.25
N ASP A 178 -17.93 9.47 -2.40
CA ASP A 178 -17.04 9.00 -1.34
C ASP A 178 -17.80 8.16 -0.32
N PHE A 179 -18.99 8.59 0.08
CA PHE A 179 -19.86 7.84 0.99
C PHE A 179 -20.28 6.48 0.41
N LEU A 180 -20.70 6.45 -0.85
CA LEU A 180 -21.06 5.21 -1.55
C LEU A 180 -19.86 4.26 -1.66
N SER A 181 -18.68 4.80 -1.98
CA SER A 181 -17.45 4.02 -2.06
C SER A 181 -17.05 3.43 -0.71
N ALA A 182 -17.02 4.26 0.34
CA ALA A 182 -16.68 3.85 1.69
C ALA A 182 -17.65 2.79 2.24
N THR A 183 -18.97 3.00 2.04
CA THR A 183 -20.00 2.04 2.47
C THR A 183 -19.86 0.72 1.73
N SER A 184 -19.64 0.76 0.42
CA SER A 184 -19.41 -0.45 -0.39
C SER A 184 -18.16 -1.22 0.08
N TYR A 185 -17.08 -0.50 0.38
CA TYR A 185 -15.85 -1.09 0.90
C TYR A 185 -16.08 -1.72 2.28
N ALA A 186 -16.71 -1.01 3.22
CA ALA A 186 -16.98 -1.52 4.56
C ALA A 186 -17.82 -2.80 4.52
N HIS A 187 -18.91 -2.82 3.73
CA HIS A 187 -19.72 -4.04 3.56
C HIS A 187 -18.96 -5.18 2.89
N ALA A 188 -18.07 -4.88 1.95
CA ALA A 188 -17.28 -5.87 1.26
C ALA A 188 -16.18 -6.47 2.14
N CYS A 189 -15.54 -5.66 2.98
CA CYS A 189 -14.23 -5.95 3.58
C CYS A 189 -14.21 -6.05 5.11
N TYR A 190 -15.05 -5.32 5.84
CA TYR A 190 -14.97 -5.35 7.32
C TYR A 190 -15.42 -6.72 7.84
N GLY A 191 -14.67 -7.27 8.80
CA GLY A 191 -14.91 -8.61 9.34
C GLY A 191 -14.72 -9.79 8.37
N LYS A 192 -14.19 -9.58 7.15
CA LYS A 192 -13.98 -10.65 6.15
C LYS A 192 -12.50 -10.93 5.88
N LYS A 193 -12.21 -12.14 5.38
CA LYS A 193 -10.83 -12.55 5.05
C LYS A 193 -10.38 -12.00 3.69
N GLU A 194 -9.07 -11.76 3.60
CA GLU A 194 -8.29 -11.15 2.53
C GLU A 194 -8.82 -11.41 1.11
N SER A 195 -9.59 -10.45 0.59
CA SER A 195 -9.83 -10.32 -0.84
C SER A 195 -8.90 -9.25 -1.41
N LEU A 196 -8.49 -9.37 -2.67
CA LEU A 196 -7.57 -8.41 -3.30
C LEU A 196 -8.11 -6.97 -3.29
N GLN A 197 -9.43 -6.82 -3.34
CA GLN A 197 -10.12 -5.52 -3.26
C GLN A 197 -10.01 -4.88 -1.85
N CYS A 198 -9.81 -5.70 -0.82
CA CYS A 198 -9.70 -5.23 0.56
C CYS A 198 -8.28 -4.77 0.93
N MET A 199 -7.27 -5.08 0.12
CA MET A 199 -5.86 -4.65 0.32
C MET A 199 -5.58 -3.24 -0.22
N LEU A 200 -6.61 -2.41 -0.31
CA LEU A 200 -6.48 -1.06 -0.85
C LEU A 200 -5.88 -0.08 0.16
N TYR A 201 -6.42 -0.07 1.37
CA TYR A 201 -6.00 0.84 2.42
C TYR A 201 -4.87 0.23 3.24
N ALA A 202 -4.17 1.08 4.01
CA ALA A 202 -3.08 0.63 4.88
C ALA A 202 -3.55 -0.41 5.91
N GLU A 203 -4.71 -0.15 6.51
CA GLU A 203 -5.44 -1.09 7.34
C GLU A 203 -6.78 -1.43 6.67
N GLN A 204 -7.14 -2.72 6.68
CA GLN A 204 -8.38 -3.19 6.06
C GLN A 204 -9.63 -2.69 6.79
N GLU A 205 -9.54 -2.55 8.11
CA GLU A 205 -10.66 -2.16 8.96
C GLU A 205 -10.15 -1.24 10.07
N ILE A 206 -10.88 -0.16 10.32
CA ILE A 206 -10.60 0.72 11.46
C ILE A 206 -11.23 0.08 12.70
N GLY A 207 -10.40 -0.29 13.67
CA GLY A 207 -10.87 -0.82 14.94
C GLY A 207 -11.62 0.24 15.75
N TYR A 208 -12.69 -0.19 16.43
CA TYR A 208 -13.42 0.63 17.38
C TYR A 208 -13.96 -0.21 18.54
N THR A 209 -14.18 0.44 19.67
CA THR A 209 -14.88 -0.11 20.83
C THR A 209 -16.32 0.35 20.85
N VAL A 210 -17.22 -0.51 21.32
CA VAL A 210 -18.65 -0.22 21.43
C VAL A 210 -19.03 -0.18 22.91
N ASN A 211 -19.62 0.93 23.33
CA ASN A 211 -20.21 1.07 24.66
C ASN A 211 -21.72 1.31 24.51
N MET A 212 -22.55 0.38 24.98
CA MET A 212 -24.01 0.46 24.86
C MET A 212 -24.69 1.07 26.11
N ASN A 213 -23.90 1.56 27.06
CA ASN A 213 -24.38 2.09 28.33
C ASN A 213 -23.95 3.55 28.52
N VAL A 214 -24.26 4.38 27.52
CA VAL A 214 -24.03 5.83 27.55
C VAL A 214 -25.36 6.59 27.55
N SER A 215 -25.35 7.75 28.20
CA SER A 215 -26.51 8.64 28.23
C SER A 215 -26.72 9.29 26.86
N CYS A 216 -27.98 9.61 26.54
CA CYS A 216 -28.31 10.38 25.35
C CYS A 216 -27.62 11.76 25.40
N PRO A 217 -26.96 12.22 24.31
CA PRO A 217 -26.24 13.50 24.29
C PRO A 217 -27.18 14.71 24.08
N PHE A 218 -28.46 14.45 23.85
CA PHE A 218 -29.50 15.46 23.68
C PHE A 218 -30.33 15.62 24.95
N ASP A 219 -31.22 16.62 24.95
CA ASP A 219 -32.18 16.81 26.04
C ASP A 219 -33.07 15.57 26.22
N GLU A 220 -33.31 15.15 27.47
CA GLU A 220 -34.09 13.94 27.77
C GLU A 220 -35.50 13.95 27.18
N SER A 221 -36.07 15.15 26.92
CA SER A 221 -37.40 15.28 26.33
C SER A 221 -37.48 14.78 24.89
N ILE A 222 -36.36 14.74 24.16
CA ILE A 222 -36.31 14.35 22.75
C ILE A 222 -35.66 12.97 22.54
N CYS A 223 -35.14 12.33 23.58
CA CYS A 223 -34.58 10.99 23.49
C CYS A 223 -35.70 9.96 23.63
N LEU A 224 -35.91 9.12 22.60
CA LEU A 224 -36.96 8.08 22.63
C LEU A 224 -36.72 7.07 23.76
N VAL A 225 -35.46 6.69 23.95
CA VAL A 225 -35.06 5.75 25.00
C VAL A 225 -34.38 6.51 26.12
N LYS A 226 -35.00 6.50 27.30
CA LYS A 226 -34.51 7.22 28.48
C LYS A 226 -33.34 6.50 29.16
N GLY A 227 -32.52 7.26 29.89
CA GLY A 227 -31.37 6.73 30.63
C GLY A 227 -30.18 6.38 29.73
N ASN A 228 -29.44 5.35 30.11
CA ASN A 228 -28.19 4.97 29.44
C ASN A 228 -28.40 3.86 28.39
N ASN A 229 -29.16 4.16 27.35
CA ASN A 229 -29.50 3.22 26.29
C ASN A 229 -28.98 3.65 24.91
N SER A 230 -28.04 4.59 24.90
CA SER A 230 -27.37 5.06 23.69
C SER A 230 -26.13 4.22 23.41
N ILE A 231 -25.67 4.24 22.16
CA ILE A 231 -24.48 3.52 21.73
C ILE A 231 -23.37 4.52 21.44
N GLU A 232 -22.22 4.35 22.06
CA GLU A 232 -20.99 5.07 21.75
C GLU A 232 -20.03 4.15 21.00
N LEU A 233 -19.50 4.67 19.89
CA LEU A 233 -18.46 4.06 19.08
C LEU A 233 -17.20 4.91 19.22
N ASP A 234 -16.12 4.33 19.71
CA ASP A 234 -14.85 5.01 19.92
C ASP A 234 -13.72 4.27 19.20
N THR A 235 -13.08 4.95 18.26
CA THR A 235 -11.94 4.41 17.50
C THR A 235 -10.65 4.30 18.33
N GLY A 236 -10.58 4.98 19.48
CA GLY A 236 -9.31 5.26 20.14
C GLY A 236 -8.44 6.21 19.30
N LEU A 237 -7.17 6.35 19.70
CA LEU A 237 -6.18 7.14 18.96
C LEU A 237 -5.65 6.35 17.77
N MET A 238 -6.02 6.75 16.57
CA MET A 238 -5.48 6.26 15.30
C MET A 238 -4.26 7.11 14.91
N ASP A 239 -3.22 6.47 14.37
CA ASP A 239 -1.99 7.07 13.85
C ASP A 239 -2.11 7.29 12.34
N SER A 240 -1.82 8.51 11.88
CA SER A 240 -1.96 8.86 10.46
C SER A 240 -1.13 8.00 9.51
N HIS A 241 0.01 7.50 9.97
CA HIS A 241 0.90 6.67 9.18
C HIS A 241 0.43 5.23 9.13
N LYS A 242 0.09 4.66 10.29
CA LYS A 242 -0.26 3.25 10.40
C LYS A 242 -1.69 2.98 9.89
N ASP A 243 -2.65 3.75 10.37
CA ASP A 243 -4.07 3.46 10.12
C ASP A 243 -4.55 4.09 8.80
N PHE A 244 -3.99 5.22 8.39
CA PHE A 244 -4.39 5.92 7.15
C PHE A 244 -3.36 5.87 6.02
N GLY A 245 -2.18 5.27 6.24
CA GLY A 245 -1.16 5.11 5.21
C GLY A 245 -0.43 6.40 4.82
N VAL A 246 -0.51 7.47 5.62
CA VAL A 246 0.21 8.72 5.34
C VAL A 246 1.70 8.53 5.66
N ASN A 247 2.52 8.37 4.61
CA ASN A 247 3.95 8.13 4.77
C ASN A 247 4.69 9.34 5.39
N ALA A 248 4.87 9.34 6.72
CA ALA A 248 5.48 10.44 7.47
C ALA A 248 6.43 9.92 8.58
N PRO A 249 7.52 10.66 8.88
CA PRO A 249 8.40 10.33 10.00
C PRO A 249 7.67 10.53 11.35
N PRO A 250 8.13 9.88 12.44
CA PRO A 250 7.43 9.88 13.73
C PRO A 250 7.07 11.25 14.30
N ASP A 251 7.90 12.27 14.07
CA ASP A 251 7.71 13.65 14.53
C ASP A 251 6.65 14.44 13.75
N ARG A 252 6.19 13.90 12.61
CA ARG A 252 5.19 14.53 11.72
C ARG A 252 3.93 13.70 11.56
N ARG A 253 3.73 12.71 12.42
CA ARG A 253 2.50 11.93 12.47
C ARG A 253 1.47 12.67 13.31
N VAL A 254 0.22 12.58 12.88
CA VAL A 254 -0.91 13.12 13.62
C VAL A 254 -1.76 11.97 14.13
N SER A 255 -2.33 12.16 15.31
CA SER A 255 -3.32 11.22 15.86
C SER A 255 -4.72 11.77 15.67
N TYR A 256 -5.65 10.89 15.29
CA TYR A 256 -7.06 11.21 15.15
C TYR A 256 -7.88 10.24 16.02
N ARG A 257 -8.91 10.75 16.69
CA ARG A 257 -9.87 9.93 17.44
C ARG A 257 -11.26 10.43 17.10
N LYS A 258 -12.15 9.49 16.76
CA LYS A 258 -13.55 9.77 16.54
C LYS A 258 -14.36 9.03 17.60
N VAL A 259 -15.13 9.78 18.37
CA VAL A 259 -16.14 9.27 19.29
C VAL A 259 -17.50 9.67 18.75
N THR A 260 -18.34 8.68 18.48
CA THR A 260 -19.69 8.90 17.93
C THR A 260 -20.70 8.29 18.88
N THR A 261 -21.60 9.12 19.43
CA THR A 261 -22.72 8.65 20.24
C THR A 261 -24.01 8.70 19.42
N CYS A 262 -24.68 7.56 19.29
CA CYS A 262 -25.92 7.39 18.55
C CYS A 262 -27.07 7.12 19.54
N SER A 263 -28.16 7.89 19.42
CA SER A 263 -29.36 7.74 20.23
C SER A 263 -30.61 7.89 19.34
N PRO A 264 -31.63 7.03 19.47
CA PRO A 264 -32.91 7.24 18.81
C PRO A 264 -33.61 8.48 19.39
N LEU A 265 -34.08 9.38 18.54
CA LEU A 265 -34.70 10.66 18.92
C LEU A 265 -36.16 10.74 18.48
N ASP A 266 -36.99 11.39 19.30
CA ASP A 266 -38.34 11.82 18.95
C ASP A 266 -38.25 13.21 18.33
N ILE A 267 -38.25 13.24 17.00
CA ILE A 267 -38.09 14.46 16.20
C ILE A 267 -39.42 15.01 15.68
N THR A 268 -40.56 14.46 16.12
CA THR A 268 -41.89 14.80 15.59
C THR A 268 -42.18 16.29 15.66
N ASN A 269 -41.85 16.93 16.78
CA ASN A 269 -42.07 18.37 17.00
C ASN A 269 -41.06 19.28 16.28
N PHE A 270 -40.01 18.70 15.69
CA PHE A 270 -38.98 19.43 14.93
C PHE A 270 -39.10 19.23 13.43
N THR A 271 -40.10 18.47 12.98
CA THR A 271 -40.26 18.07 11.59
C THR A 271 -41.39 18.85 10.93
N VAL A 272 -41.13 19.41 9.74
CA VAL A 272 -42.14 20.02 8.88
C VAL A 272 -42.07 19.38 7.51
N LEU A 273 -43.23 18.94 6.99
CA LEU A 273 -43.37 18.50 5.61
C LEU A 273 -43.74 19.71 4.76
N GLU A 274 -42.88 20.06 3.82
CA GLU A 274 -43.11 21.15 2.89
C GLU A 274 -43.23 20.61 1.48
N ASN A 275 -44.16 21.17 0.71
CA ASN A 275 -44.33 20.83 -0.68
C ASN A 275 -43.42 21.72 -1.52
N SER A 276 -42.28 21.19 -1.95
CA SER A 276 -41.35 21.90 -2.80
C SER A 276 -41.72 21.67 -4.26
N THR A 277 -42.42 22.62 -4.86
CA THR A 277 -42.43 22.75 -6.33
C THR A 277 -41.08 23.32 -6.73
N ASP A 278 -40.13 22.44 -7.00
CA ASP A 278 -38.84 22.85 -7.53
C ASP A 278 -39.07 23.34 -8.96
N THR A 279 -39.24 24.66 -9.13
CA THR A 279 -39.28 25.29 -10.45
C THR A 279 -37.88 25.59 -10.99
N ASP A 280 -36.82 25.14 -10.31
CA ASP A 280 -35.45 25.39 -10.76
C ASP A 280 -35.11 24.49 -11.97
N PRO A 281 -34.94 25.04 -13.18
CA PRO A 281 -34.63 24.26 -14.38
C PRO A 281 -33.24 23.61 -14.34
N ASP A 282 -32.39 23.94 -13.37
CA ASP A 282 -30.98 23.54 -13.32
C ASP A 282 -30.66 22.37 -12.38
N TYR A 283 -31.65 21.81 -11.65
CA TYR A 283 -31.49 20.54 -10.93
C TYR A 283 -31.57 19.32 -11.87
N ARG A 284 -30.79 19.36 -12.95
CA ARG A 284 -30.61 18.25 -13.91
C ARG A 284 -29.68 17.20 -13.30
N PHE A 285 -30.27 16.20 -12.68
CA PHE A 285 -29.57 14.95 -12.36
C PHE A 285 -30.19 13.78 -13.13
N ASP A 286 -29.97 13.76 -14.45
CA ASP A 286 -30.13 12.53 -15.23
C ASP A 286 -29.06 12.48 -16.35
N PRO A 287 -28.17 11.47 -16.41
CA PRO A 287 -27.12 11.38 -17.43
C PRO A 287 -27.62 11.07 -18.86
N GLY A 288 -28.93 10.87 -19.06
CA GLY A 288 -29.47 10.29 -20.30
C GLY A 288 -30.59 11.05 -21.01
N ASP A 289 -31.25 12.02 -20.39
CA ASP A 289 -32.42 12.69 -20.99
C ASP A 289 -32.40 14.22 -20.83
N PRO A 290 -32.12 15.00 -21.89
CA PRO A 290 -32.15 16.46 -21.84
C PRO A 290 -33.56 17.07 -21.69
N ASN A 291 -34.62 16.26 -21.75
CA ASN A 291 -36.03 16.71 -21.67
C ASN A 291 -36.78 16.22 -20.43
N TYR A 292 -36.14 15.56 -19.46
CA TYR A 292 -36.81 15.17 -18.22
C TYR A 292 -37.09 16.41 -17.34
N ARG A 293 -38.32 16.92 -17.41
CA ARG A 293 -38.84 17.97 -16.53
C ARG A 293 -39.57 17.31 -15.36
N ILE A 294 -38.99 17.33 -14.16
CA ILE A 294 -39.70 16.96 -12.95
C ILE A 294 -40.63 18.13 -12.59
N ASN A 295 -41.82 18.18 -13.17
CA ASN A 295 -42.93 18.99 -12.63
C ASN A 295 -43.63 18.21 -11.49
N ALA A 296 -42.88 17.48 -10.68
CA ALA A 296 -43.42 16.80 -9.51
C ALA A 296 -43.19 17.72 -8.32
N ALA A 297 -44.27 18.03 -7.61
CA ALA A 297 -44.19 18.64 -6.30
C ALA A 297 -43.49 17.61 -5.40
N VAL A 298 -42.23 17.85 -5.05
CA VAL A 298 -41.46 16.93 -4.23
C VAL A 298 -41.76 17.27 -2.78
N LEU A 299 -42.35 16.31 -2.05
CA LEU A 299 -42.48 16.43 -0.61
C LEU A 299 -41.08 16.34 0.01
N GLN A 300 -40.71 17.40 0.72
CA GLN A 300 -39.46 17.49 1.45
C GLN A 300 -39.76 17.56 2.94
N GLN A 301 -39.04 16.75 3.70
CA GLN A 301 -39.12 16.74 5.15
C GLN A 301 -37.97 17.57 5.71
N TYR A 302 -38.29 18.72 6.27
CA TYR A 302 -37.36 19.64 6.92
C TYR A 302 -37.33 19.36 8.41
N ILE A 303 -36.12 19.32 8.99
CA ILE A 303 -35.91 19.11 10.44
C ILE A 303 -35.20 20.34 11.03
N TYR A 304 -35.75 20.90 12.10
CA TYR A 304 -35.34 22.15 12.73
C TYR A 304 -34.84 21.90 14.17
N MET A 305 -33.68 21.26 14.35
CA MET A 305 -33.15 20.90 15.68
C MET A 305 -32.20 21.94 16.30
N GLY A 306 -31.97 23.08 15.65
CA GLY A 306 -31.14 24.16 16.19
C GLY A 306 -30.63 25.14 15.14
N GLU A 307 -29.96 26.18 15.63
CA GLU A 307 -29.30 27.20 14.82
C GLU A 307 -28.06 26.60 14.14
N ILE A 308 -27.94 26.82 12.84
CA ILE A 308 -26.82 26.39 12.01
C ILE A 308 -26.00 27.63 11.63
N GLU A 309 -24.69 27.50 11.53
CA GLU A 309 -23.79 28.60 11.12
C GLU A 309 -23.96 29.06 9.66
N THR A 310 -24.98 28.58 8.95
CA THR A 310 -25.24 28.85 7.53
C THR A 310 -26.52 29.70 7.35
N GLU A 311 -26.74 30.20 6.14
CA GLU A 311 -27.94 30.98 5.77
C GLU A 311 -29.24 30.15 5.75
N SER A 312 -29.18 28.85 6.03
CA SER A 312 -30.35 27.96 6.07
C SER A 312 -31.04 28.03 7.43
N ASN A 313 -32.37 27.99 7.45
CA ASN A 313 -33.15 27.95 8.69
C ASN A 313 -33.41 26.53 9.21
N TYR A 314 -33.00 25.47 8.50
CA TYR A 314 -33.28 24.05 8.80
C TYR A 314 -32.00 23.23 9.01
N THR A 315 -31.98 22.32 9.97
CA THR A 315 -30.81 21.47 10.30
C THR A 315 -30.57 20.35 9.28
N TYR A 316 -31.64 19.68 8.84
CA TYR A 316 -31.57 18.62 7.84
C TYR A 316 -32.77 18.68 6.89
N VAL A 317 -32.58 18.24 5.65
CA VAL A 317 -33.65 18.08 4.66
C VAL A 317 -33.57 16.70 4.02
N TYR A 318 -34.71 16.03 3.94
CA TYR A 318 -34.86 14.73 3.29
C TYR A 318 -35.89 14.84 2.16
N ASN A 319 -35.59 14.24 1.01
CA ASN A 319 -36.56 14.09 -0.07
C ASN A 319 -37.33 12.78 0.14
N THR A 320 -38.65 12.86 0.33
CA THR A 320 -39.49 11.69 0.61
C THR A 320 -39.79 10.84 -0.63
N GLU A 321 -39.45 11.32 -1.84
CA GLU A 321 -39.64 10.63 -3.13
C GLU A 321 -38.33 10.22 -3.82
N SER A 322 -37.16 10.55 -3.27
CA SER A 322 -35.90 10.22 -3.93
C SER A 322 -35.70 8.70 -4.04
N ALA A 323 -35.37 8.21 -5.24
CA ALA A 323 -35.13 6.79 -5.53
C ALA A 323 -33.95 6.16 -4.75
N TYR A 324 -33.16 6.97 -4.03
CA TYR A 324 -32.16 6.49 -3.08
C TYR A 324 -32.72 6.23 -1.67
N GLY A 325 -33.90 6.78 -1.34
CA GLY A 325 -34.67 6.48 -0.13
C GLY A 325 -35.74 5.40 -0.32
N ALA A 326 -36.02 4.97 -1.56
CA ALA A 326 -37.03 3.95 -1.85
C ALA A 326 -36.67 2.53 -1.34
N ASN A 327 -35.44 2.32 -0.84
CA ASN A 327 -35.03 1.10 -0.15
C ASN A 327 -34.76 1.30 1.35
N ASP A 328 -35.05 2.50 1.90
CA ASP A 328 -34.79 2.86 3.29
C ASP A 328 -35.90 2.43 4.26
N ASP A 329 -36.84 1.60 3.80
CA ASP A 329 -37.70 0.78 4.67
C ASP A 329 -36.91 -0.25 5.51
N THR A 330 -35.58 -0.30 5.36
CA THR A 330 -34.68 -1.15 6.18
C THR A 330 -34.15 -0.49 7.45
N TYR A 331 -34.37 0.81 7.67
CA TYR A 331 -34.05 1.49 8.94
C TYR A 331 -35.28 1.94 9.74
N LYS A 332 -36.46 1.40 9.43
CA LYS A 332 -37.53 1.29 10.42
C LYS A 332 -37.11 0.27 11.48
N LEU A 333 -36.33 0.76 12.45
CA LEU A 333 -36.06 0.03 13.68
C LEU A 333 -37.41 -0.34 14.32
N ALA A 334 -37.58 -1.64 14.50
CA ALA A 334 -38.63 -2.24 15.31
C ALA A 334 -38.54 -1.79 16.77
#